data_AF-A0A9W7GDW3-F1
#
_entry.id   AF-A0A9W7GDW3-F1
#
_cell.length_a   1.000
_cell.length_b   1.000
_cell.length_c   1.000
_cell.angle_alpha   90.00
_cell.angle_beta   90.00
_cell.angle_gamma   90.00
#
_symmetry.space_group_name_H-M   'P 1'
#
loop_
_entity.id
_entity.type
_entity.pdbx_description
1 polymer ?
#
loop_
_entity_poly.entity_id
_entity_poly.type
_entity_poly.pdbx_seq_one_letter_code
_entity_poly.pdbx_strand_id
1 'polypeptide(L)'
;MQSWHDTYITPMSRSFRVHFTPAFDHVEGESTKYAFFNKPYGTLHFLENEIGIGEDGKIKKPDTVFVLIDPDEFFLRPFTNSFPSSSPSLIRTRDSKVPIPPLVTTGSPFAQTYGLGGSWTNYDLDAITGDPNSMAKRWSASDATNKFAAGPPYIATGTDMLSIARKWSEFVRPTHKYKPGLLAEMYAWCIAAAHLNLPHTLLDNFMVSNADSSAEGWKLVDAIPAPSCLEEDGWEELPWFLHFCQFVRVGEFAIHKRKIPRDIFTCESPMLMDPPPDLGENYPYKTQGDISKKERPNLELNPKMAKRYAFQICSFTRVVNAAAEYFKKQHCGPDANYERTWKQSLH
;
A
#
# COMPACT_ATOMS: atom_id res chain seq x y z
N MET A 1 14.92 -18.54 -2.59
CA MET A 1 13.62 -17.96 -2.18
C MET A 1 12.48 -18.84 -2.66
N GLN A 2 12.39 -19.14 -3.96
CA GLN A 2 11.38 -20.07 -4.50
C GLN A 2 11.38 -21.43 -3.80
N SER A 3 12.54 -22.09 -3.69
CA SER A 3 12.65 -23.38 -2.97
C SER A 3 12.13 -23.34 -1.53
N TRP A 4 12.36 -22.23 -0.82
CA TRP A 4 11.83 -22.03 0.53
C TRP A 4 10.31 -21.90 0.48
N HIS A 5 9.77 -21.08 -0.42
CA HIS A 5 8.33 -20.90 -0.56
C HIS A 5 7.62 -22.21 -0.92
N ASP A 6 8.16 -22.98 -1.85
CA ASP A 6 7.61 -24.28 -2.26
C ASP A 6 7.62 -25.31 -1.12
N THR A 7 8.56 -25.19 -0.17
CA THR A 7 8.69 -26.10 0.97
C THR A 7 7.80 -25.69 2.15
N TYR A 8 7.70 -24.38 2.42
CA TYR A 8 7.15 -23.89 3.68
C TYR A 8 5.83 -23.11 3.55
N ILE A 9 5.40 -22.76 2.33
CA ILE A 9 4.17 -21.98 2.11
C ILE A 9 3.17 -22.81 1.33
N THR A 10 2.05 -23.13 1.97
CA THR A 10 0.87 -23.69 1.30
C THR A 10 -0.14 -22.57 1.04
N PRO A 11 -0.58 -22.33 -0.22
CA PRO A 11 -1.59 -21.33 -0.51
C PRO A 11 -2.90 -21.61 0.24
N MET A 12 -3.50 -20.58 0.82
CA MET A 12 -4.78 -20.70 1.54
C MET A 12 -5.94 -21.13 0.63
N SER A 13 -5.82 -20.90 -0.68
CA SER A 13 -6.77 -21.36 -1.70
C SER A 13 -6.10 -21.39 -3.07
N ARG A 14 -6.75 -22.00 -4.06
CA ARG A 14 -6.29 -22.02 -5.48
C ARG A 14 -6.24 -20.62 -6.12
N SER A 15 -6.86 -19.63 -5.49
CA SER A 15 -6.85 -18.23 -5.93
C SER A 15 -5.60 -17.48 -5.48
N PHE A 16 -4.88 -17.99 -4.47
CA PHE A 16 -3.60 -17.43 -4.04
C PHE A 16 -2.46 -18.17 -4.74
N ARG A 17 -1.55 -17.41 -5.34
CA ARG A 17 -0.40 -17.91 -6.09
C ARG A 17 0.77 -16.98 -5.89
N VAL A 18 1.97 -17.50 -6.06
CA VAL A 18 3.20 -16.71 -6.03
C VAL A 18 3.89 -16.80 -7.36
N HIS A 19 4.23 -15.63 -7.90
CA HIS A 19 5.00 -15.47 -9.13
C HIS A 19 6.38 -14.95 -8.77
N PHE A 20 7.42 -15.74 -9.09
CA PHE A 20 8.80 -15.31 -8.89
C PHE A 20 9.32 -14.59 -10.13
N THR A 21 10.11 -13.55 -9.91
CA THR A 21 10.73 -12.76 -10.98
C THR A 21 12.24 -12.72 -10.81
N PRO A 22 12.99 -12.40 -11.87
CA PRO A 22 14.38 -11.98 -11.73
C PRO A 22 14.51 -10.78 -10.78
N ALA A 23 15.72 -10.58 -10.25
CA ALA A 23 16.06 -9.36 -9.53
C ALA A 23 16.35 -8.25 -10.55
N PHE A 24 15.63 -7.14 -10.44
CA PHE A 24 15.77 -5.97 -11.32
C PHE A 24 16.41 -4.76 -10.61
N ASP A 25 16.96 -4.98 -9.41
CA ASP A 25 17.49 -3.95 -8.51
C ASP A 25 18.85 -3.36 -8.94
N HIS A 26 19.48 -3.88 -9.97
CA HIS A 26 20.77 -3.39 -10.44
C HIS A 26 20.62 -2.07 -11.21
N VAL A 27 21.46 -1.09 -10.88
CA VAL A 27 21.60 0.18 -11.61
C VAL A 27 22.84 0.06 -12.51
N GLU A 28 22.68 0.22 -13.82
CA GLU A 28 23.79 0.07 -14.77
C GLU A 28 24.89 1.10 -14.50
N GLY A 29 26.14 0.64 -14.44
CA GLY A 29 27.31 1.50 -14.18
C GLY A 29 27.48 1.93 -12.72
N GLU A 30 26.60 1.50 -11.81
CA GLU A 30 26.71 1.77 -10.38
C GLU A 30 26.89 0.48 -9.58
N SER A 31 27.66 0.57 -8.48
CA SER A 31 27.74 -0.52 -7.50
C SER A 31 26.51 -0.57 -6.59
N THR A 32 25.70 0.50 -6.59
CA THR A 32 24.51 0.66 -5.76
C THR A 32 23.29 -0.03 -6.37
N LYS A 33 22.56 -0.76 -5.52
CA LYS A 33 21.27 -1.37 -5.86
C LYS A 33 20.14 -0.40 -5.56
N TYR A 34 19.17 -0.34 -6.45
CA TYR A 34 17.91 0.36 -6.25
C TYR A 34 16.75 -0.63 -6.28
N ALA A 35 16.36 -1.11 -5.09
CA ALA A 35 15.37 -2.17 -4.93
C ALA A 35 13.99 -1.84 -5.52
N PHE A 36 13.65 -0.56 -5.66
CA PHE A 36 12.33 -0.14 -6.15
C PHE A 36 12.17 -0.29 -7.66
N PHE A 37 13.23 -0.63 -8.42
CA PHE A 37 13.07 -1.11 -9.80
C PHE A 37 12.32 -2.44 -9.87
N ASN A 38 12.32 -3.26 -8.81
CA ASN A 38 11.61 -4.54 -8.83
C ASN A 38 10.10 -4.38 -9.02
N LYS A 39 9.50 -3.26 -8.60
CA LYS A 39 8.05 -3.04 -8.70
C LYS A 39 7.57 -2.87 -10.15
N PRO A 40 8.12 -1.95 -10.98
CA PRO A 40 7.77 -1.86 -12.40
C PRO A 40 8.08 -3.15 -13.17
N TYR A 41 9.33 -3.61 -13.10
CA TYR A 41 9.77 -4.76 -13.89
C TYR A 41 9.12 -6.07 -13.42
N GLY A 42 8.89 -6.25 -12.12
CA GLY A 42 8.18 -7.40 -11.58
C GLY A 42 6.71 -7.43 -11.99
N THR A 43 6.05 -6.26 -12.00
CA THR A 43 4.68 -6.12 -12.50
C THR A 43 4.59 -6.45 -13.99
N LEU A 44 5.49 -5.90 -14.81
CA LEU A 44 5.56 -6.21 -16.24
C LEU A 44 5.81 -7.71 -16.47
N HIS A 45 6.79 -8.29 -15.77
CA HIS A 45 7.11 -9.71 -15.85
C HIS A 45 5.91 -10.59 -15.48
N PHE A 46 5.14 -10.23 -14.45
CA PHE A 46 3.90 -10.93 -14.09
C PHE A 46 2.85 -10.87 -15.21
N LEU A 47 2.58 -9.69 -15.75
CA LEU A 47 1.57 -9.53 -16.81
C LEU A 47 1.96 -10.27 -18.09
N GLU A 48 3.24 -10.25 -18.47
CA GLU A 48 3.69 -10.88 -19.71
C GLU A 48 3.84 -12.40 -19.60
N ASN A 49 4.24 -12.93 -18.43
CA ASN A 49 4.56 -14.35 -18.28
C ASN A 49 3.47 -15.16 -17.59
N GLU A 50 2.81 -14.63 -16.55
CA GLU A 50 1.76 -15.36 -15.82
C GLU A 50 0.38 -15.13 -16.43
N ILE A 51 0.03 -13.87 -16.72
CA ILE A 51 -1.25 -13.58 -17.40
C ILE A 51 -1.14 -13.92 -18.90
N GLY A 52 -0.02 -13.57 -19.51
CA GLY A 52 0.33 -13.94 -20.87
C GLY A 52 -0.10 -12.92 -21.92
N ILE A 53 0.67 -12.88 -23.00
CA ILE A 53 0.42 -12.08 -24.20
C ILE A 53 -0.11 -13.00 -25.31
N GLY A 54 -1.14 -12.54 -26.04
CA GLY A 54 -1.69 -13.18 -27.22
C GLY A 54 -0.81 -12.96 -28.46
N GLU A 55 -1.13 -13.64 -29.56
CA GLU A 55 -0.39 -13.52 -30.82
C GLU A 55 -0.47 -12.09 -31.41
N ASP A 56 -1.50 -11.33 -31.07
CA ASP A 56 -1.70 -9.93 -31.47
C ASP A 56 -0.92 -8.92 -30.60
N GLY A 57 -0.09 -9.41 -29.67
CA GLY A 57 0.70 -8.58 -28.77
C GLY A 57 -0.08 -7.97 -27.59
N LYS A 58 -1.36 -8.30 -27.45
CA LYS A 58 -2.22 -7.83 -26.34
C LYS A 58 -2.24 -8.82 -25.18
N ILE A 59 -2.56 -8.33 -23.98
CA ILE A 59 -2.73 -9.21 -22.81
C ILE A 59 -3.92 -10.15 -23.01
N LYS A 60 -3.79 -11.42 -22.59
CA LYS A 60 -4.86 -12.43 -22.73
C LYS A 60 -6.13 -12.12 -21.94
N LYS A 61 -6.03 -11.25 -20.92
CA LYS A 61 -7.14 -10.86 -20.04
C LYS A 61 -7.32 -9.33 -20.04
N PRO A 62 -7.75 -8.73 -21.16
CA PRO A 62 -7.76 -7.27 -21.34
C PRO A 62 -8.68 -6.54 -20.37
N ASP A 63 -9.84 -7.13 -20.05
CA ASP A 63 -10.88 -6.50 -19.21
C ASP A 63 -10.78 -6.89 -17.73
N THR A 64 -9.83 -7.77 -17.36
CA THR A 64 -9.61 -8.09 -15.94
C THR A 64 -9.08 -6.86 -15.22
N VAL A 65 -9.68 -6.51 -14.08
CA VAL A 65 -9.19 -5.43 -13.23
C VAL A 65 -8.07 -5.96 -12.34
N PHE A 66 -6.90 -5.34 -12.46
CA PHE A 66 -5.73 -5.60 -11.65
C PHE A 66 -5.63 -4.53 -10.56
N VAL A 67 -5.33 -4.96 -9.34
CA VAL A 67 -5.06 -4.11 -8.19
C VAL A 67 -3.63 -4.38 -7.73
N LEU A 68 -2.76 -3.38 -7.83
CA LEU A 68 -1.38 -3.44 -7.35
C LEU A 68 -1.26 -2.67 -6.04
N ILE A 69 -0.96 -3.39 -4.96
CA ILE A 69 -0.79 -2.86 -3.59
C ILE A 69 0.68 -2.98 -3.16
N ASP A 70 1.07 -2.19 -2.16
CA ASP A 70 2.38 -2.33 -1.54
C ASP A 70 2.42 -3.52 -0.55
N PRO A 71 3.59 -4.13 -0.32
CA PRO A 71 3.72 -5.25 0.63
C PRO A 71 3.53 -4.83 2.10
N ASP A 72 3.49 -3.52 2.37
CA ASP A 72 3.13 -2.95 3.67
C ASP A 72 1.69 -2.40 3.71
N GLU A 73 0.80 -2.96 2.89
CA GLU A 73 -0.65 -2.75 2.92
C GLU A 73 -1.40 -4.03 3.28
N PHE A 74 -2.41 -3.93 4.15
CA PHE A 74 -3.35 -5.02 4.43
C PHE A 74 -4.79 -4.59 4.20
N PHE A 75 -5.63 -5.54 3.82
CA PHE A 75 -7.08 -5.32 3.68
C PHE A 75 -7.73 -5.13 5.06
N LEU A 76 -8.47 -4.04 5.20
CA LEU A 76 -9.38 -3.80 6.33
C LEU A 76 -10.80 -4.31 6.03
N ARG A 77 -11.12 -4.49 4.74
CA ARG A 77 -12.39 -5.03 4.26
C ARG A 77 -12.22 -5.70 2.90
N PRO A 78 -13.17 -6.55 2.47
CA PRO A 78 -13.21 -7.11 1.13
C PRO A 78 -13.14 -6.03 0.05
N PHE A 79 -12.28 -6.24 -0.93
CA PHE A 79 -12.20 -5.38 -2.10
C PHE A 79 -13.23 -5.81 -3.14
N THR A 80 -13.97 -4.85 -3.67
CA THR A 80 -14.92 -5.08 -4.77
C THR A 80 -14.56 -4.17 -5.93
N ASN A 81 -14.86 -4.60 -7.15
CA ASN A 81 -14.66 -3.78 -8.35
C ASN A 81 -15.83 -2.80 -8.59
N SER A 82 -16.52 -2.37 -7.53
CA SER A 82 -17.70 -1.49 -7.61
C SER A 82 -17.53 -0.31 -6.67
N PHE A 83 -17.66 0.90 -7.21
CA PHE A 83 -17.49 2.16 -6.53
C PHE A 83 -18.77 3.01 -6.67
N PRO A 84 -19.91 2.55 -6.11
CA PRO A 84 -21.18 3.25 -6.28
C PRO A 84 -21.06 4.68 -5.76
N SER A 85 -21.46 5.65 -6.59
CA SER A 85 -21.33 7.08 -6.31
C SER A 85 -22.08 7.54 -5.07
N SER A 86 -23.06 6.76 -4.60
CA SER A 86 -23.79 6.96 -3.35
C SER A 86 -23.04 6.47 -2.11
N SER A 87 -21.88 5.83 -2.25
CA SER A 87 -21.15 5.32 -1.10
C SER A 87 -20.58 6.47 -0.28
N PRO A 88 -20.92 6.60 1.01
CA PRO A 88 -20.29 7.58 1.89
C PRO A 88 -18.78 7.28 2.09
N SER A 89 -18.35 6.07 1.72
CA SER A 89 -16.97 5.61 1.74
C SER A 89 -16.20 5.92 0.45
N LEU A 90 -16.57 6.95 -0.32
CA LEU A 90 -15.76 7.46 -1.43
C LEU A 90 -15.42 8.92 -1.19
N ILE A 91 -14.14 9.20 -1.00
CA ILE A 91 -13.63 10.53 -0.68
C ILE A 91 -12.71 10.96 -1.82
N ARG A 92 -13.06 12.07 -2.47
CA ARG A 92 -12.23 12.75 -3.46
C ARG A 92 -12.19 14.25 -3.14
N THR A 93 -11.08 14.71 -2.57
CA THR A 93 -10.90 16.08 -2.10
C THR A 93 -10.39 17.01 -3.19
N ARG A 94 -9.55 16.52 -4.11
CA ARG A 94 -8.87 17.37 -5.11
C ARG A 94 -9.71 17.78 -6.32
N ASP A 95 -10.83 17.10 -6.56
CA ASP A 95 -11.75 17.39 -7.66
C ASP A 95 -13.16 16.82 -7.36
N SER A 96 -13.77 17.33 -6.29
CA SER A 96 -15.06 16.86 -5.78
C SER A 96 -16.24 17.11 -6.72
N LYS A 97 -16.04 17.89 -7.80
CA LYS A 97 -17.07 18.23 -8.78
C LYS A 97 -17.22 17.18 -9.88
N VAL A 98 -16.18 16.38 -10.13
CA VAL A 98 -16.23 15.33 -11.15
C VAL A 98 -16.76 14.04 -10.52
N PRO A 99 -17.88 13.48 -11.02
CA PRO A 99 -18.42 12.23 -10.51
C PRO A 99 -17.39 11.11 -10.54
N ILE A 100 -17.37 10.30 -9.49
CA ILE A 100 -16.55 9.08 -9.44
C ILE A 100 -17.24 8.02 -10.30
N PRO A 101 -16.58 7.47 -11.33
CA PRO A 101 -17.16 6.39 -12.12
C PRO A 101 -17.44 5.17 -11.23
N PRO A 102 -18.53 4.43 -11.48
CA PRO A 102 -18.91 3.32 -10.62
C PRO A 102 -18.03 2.07 -10.80
N LEU A 103 -17.26 2.00 -11.88
CA LEU A 103 -16.44 0.84 -12.26
C LEU A 103 -15.12 1.34 -12.85
N VAL A 104 -14.08 0.51 -12.71
CA VAL A 104 -12.83 0.70 -13.46
C VAL A 104 -13.03 0.16 -14.87
N THR A 105 -12.81 0.99 -15.87
CA THR A 105 -12.92 0.65 -17.29
C THR A 105 -11.64 1.02 -18.04
N THR A 106 -11.45 0.44 -19.23
CA THR A 106 -10.29 0.76 -20.06
C THR A 106 -10.25 2.25 -20.39
N GLY A 107 -9.07 2.85 -20.23
CA GLY A 107 -8.85 4.29 -20.37
C GLY A 107 -9.19 5.12 -19.11
N SER A 108 -9.63 4.50 -18.02
CA SER A 108 -10.03 5.18 -16.78
C SER A 108 -9.55 4.44 -15.53
N PRO A 109 -8.23 4.37 -15.30
CA PRO A 109 -7.66 3.73 -14.12
C PRO A 109 -7.99 4.50 -12.83
N PHE A 110 -7.91 3.83 -11.70
CA PHE A 110 -8.12 4.38 -10.37
C PHE A 110 -6.83 4.26 -9.57
N ALA A 111 -6.60 5.18 -8.64
CA ALA A 111 -5.50 5.03 -7.67
C ALA A 111 -5.76 5.81 -6.39
N GLN A 112 -5.00 5.49 -5.35
CA GLN A 112 -4.91 6.32 -4.17
C GLN A 112 -4.23 7.65 -4.52
N THR A 113 -4.83 8.75 -4.10
CA THR A 113 -4.17 10.05 -4.12
C THR A 113 -2.94 10.01 -3.22
N TYR A 114 -1.79 10.41 -3.76
CA TYR A 114 -0.55 10.49 -3.00
C TYR A 114 0.02 11.92 -2.99
N GLY A 115 0.90 12.18 -2.03
CA GLY A 115 1.55 13.48 -1.82
C GLY A 115 2.63 13.86 -2.83
N LEU A 116 2.60 13.32 -4.05
CA LEU A 116 3.64 13.54 -5.08
C LEU A 116 3.52 14.92 -5.76
N GLY A 117 2.28 15.41 -5.89
CA GLY A 117 1.97 16.63 -6.65
C GLY A 117 2.36 16.51 -8.13
N GLY A 118 2.40 17.66 -8.82
CA GLY A 118 2.74 17.77 -10.24
C GLY A 118 4.20 18.10 -10.52
N SER A 119 5.11 17.98 -9.55
CA SER A 119 6.49 18.47 -9.68
C SER A 119 7.29 17.79 -10.79
N TRP A 120 6.88 16.59 -11.20
CA TRP A 120 7.49 15.84 -12.30
C TRP A 120 7.35 16.52 -13.66
N THR A 121 6.40 17.45 -13.84
CA THR A 121 6.28 18.23 -15.08
C THR A 121 7.47 19.14 -15.33
N ASN A 122 8.30 19.39 -14.31
CA ASN A 122 9.50 20.21 -14.40
C ASN A 122 10.76 19.38 -14.72
N TYR A 123 10.64 18.05 -14.85
CA TYR A 123 11.76 17.20 -15.25
C TYR A 123 11.99 17.30 -16.76
N ASP A 124 13.15 16.82 -17.21
CA ASP A 124 13.42 16.66 -18.64
C ASP A 124 12.66 15.43 -19.17
N LEU A 125 11.41 15.66 -19.57
CA LEU A 125 10.52 14.61 -20.07
C LEU A 125 10.98 14.05 -21.42
N ASP A 126 11.78 14.78 -22.19
CA ASP A 126 12.33 14.28 -23.46
C ASP A 126 13.37 13.20 -23.17
N ALA A 127 14.26 13.46 -22.21
CA ALA A 127 15.23 12.46 -21.75
C ALA A 127 14.57 11.28 -21.03
N ILE A 128 13.49 11.50 -20.26
CA ILE A 128 12.80 10.42 -19.55
C ILE A 128 12.03 9.51 -20.50
N THR A 129 11.28 10.10 -21.43
CA THR A 129 10.36 9.35 -22.29
C THR A 129 11.00 8.89 -23.59
N GLY A 130 12.14 9.46 -23.97
CA GLY A 130 12.76 9.25 -25.28
C GLY A 130 11.94 9.79 -26.44
N ASP A 131 10.90 10.58 -26.17
CA ASP A 131 9.95 11.10 -27.15
C ASP A 131 9.73 12.61 -26.96
N PRO A 132 10.23 13.46 -27.87
CA PRO A 132 10.05 14.91 -27.77
C PRO A 132 8.59 15.36 -27.89
N ASN A 133 7.70 14.50 -28.41
CA ASN A 133 6.27 14.76 -28.59
C ASN A 133 5.40 14.09 -27.53
N SER A 134 6.01 13.53 -26.48
CA SER A 134 5.33 12.81 -25.41
C SER A 134 4.13 13.57 -24.85
N MET A 135 3.00 12.89 -24.70
CA MET A 135 1.78 13.46 -24.10
C MET A 135 2.00 13.93 -22.66
N ALA A 136 2.99 13.37 -21.95
CA ALA A 136 3.34 13.80 -20.59
C ALA A 136 3.66 15.31 -20.50
N LYS A 137 4.16 15.91 -21.59
CA LYS A 137 4.51 17.33 -21.68
C LYS A 137 3.31 18.26 -21.82
N ARG A 138 2.13 17.73 -22.18
CA ARG A 138 0.93 18.53 -22.44
C ARG A 138 0.13 18.83 -21.19
N TRP A 139 0.43 18.17 -20.08
CA TRP A 139 -0.28 18.33 -18.83
C TRP A 139 0.28 19.51 -18.03
N SER A 140 -0.62 20.35 -17.52
CA SER A 140 -0.24 21.37 -16.55
C SER A 140 0.18 20.74 -15.22
N ALA A 141 0.96 21.44 -14.40
CA ALA A 141 1.29 20.98 -13.04
C ALA A 141 0.03 20.76 -12.16
N SER A 142 -1.04 21.51 -12.43
CA SER A 142 -2.34 21.32 -11.78
C SER A 142 -2.99 20.00 -12.22
N ASP A 143 -3.07 19.74 -13.52
CA ASP A 143 -3.58 18.46 -14.04
C ASP A 143 -2.75 17.27 -13.54
N ALA A 144 -1.43 17.41 -13.56
CA ALA A 144 -0.49 16.44 -13.00
C ALA A 144 -0.83 16.09 -11.53
N THR A 145 -1.10 17.11 -10.72
CA THR A 145 -1.48 16.94 -9.30
C THR A 145 -2.83 16.25 -9.11
N ASN A 146 -3.80 16.57 -9.98
CA ASN A 146 -5.20 16.16 -9.80
C ASN A 146 -5.56 14.86 -10.53
N LYS A 147 -4.76 14.43 -11.50
CA LYS A 147 -5.03 13.26 -12.36
C LYS A 147 -3.93 12.20 -12.32
N PHE A 148 -2.72 12.55 -11.89
CA PHE A 148 -1.56 11.65 -12.02
C PHE A 148 -0.76 11.47 -10.75
N ALA A 149 -0.99 12.26 -9.68
CA ALA A 149 -0.33 12.09 -8.37
C ALA A 149 -0.83 10.83 -7.63
N ALA A 150 -0.61 9.68 -8.26
CA ALA A 150 -1.09 8.37 -7.88
C ALA A 150 -0.06 7.61 -7.04
N GLY A 151 -0.54 6.92 -6.02
CA GLY A 151 0.18 5.90 -5.27
C GLY A 151 -0.65 4.61 -5.17
N PRO A 152 -0.07 3.54 -4.61
CA PRO A 152 -0.80 2.31 -4.30
C PRO A 152 -1.99 2.56 -3.36
N PRO A 153 -3.09 1.79 -3.51
CA PRO A 153 -3.35 0.84 -4.58
C PRO A 153 -3.48 1.50 -5.96
N TYR A 154 -2.86 0.89 -6.98
CA TYR A 154 -3.09 1.21 -8.39
C TYR A 154 -4.08 0.21 -8.98
N ILE A 155 -5.11 0.69 -9.67
CA ILE A 155 -6.20 -0.14 -10.17
C ILE A 155 -6.43 0.18 -11.64
N ALA A 156 -6.32 -0.82 -12.51
CA ALA A 156 -6.50 -0.64 -13.94
C ALA A 156 -6.99 -1.92 -14.61
N THR A 157 -7.59 -1.79 -15.80
CA THR A 157 -7.87 -2.96 -16.65
C THR A 157 -6.57 -3.59 -17.13
N GLY A 158 -6.58 -4.86 -17.53
CA GLY A 158 -5.39 -5.56 -18.03
C GLY A 158 -4.72 -4.83 -19.19
N THR A 159 -5.52 -4.26 -20.10
CA THR A 159 -5.04 -3.45 -21.22
C THR A 159 -4.23 -2.25 -20.75
N ASP A 160 -4.79 -1.46 -19.82
CA ASP A 160 -4.13 -0.26 -19.30
C ASP A 160 -2.95 -0.61 -18.40
N MET A 161 -3.11 -1.62 -17.53
CA MET A 161 -2.07 -2.05 -16.60
C MET A 161 -0.82 -2.53 -17.34
N LEU A 162 -0.97 -3.31 -18.41
CA LEU A 162 0.16 -3.72 -19.26
C LEU A 162 0.83 -2.52 -19.92
N SER A 163 0.02 -1.61 -20.48
CA SER A 163 0.53 -0.42 -21.16
C SER A 163 1.33 0.47 -20.21
N ILE A 164 0.79 0.72 -19.02
CA ILE A 164 1.47 1.45 -17.94
C ILE A 164 2.73 0.71 -17.52
N ALA A 165 2.67 -0.59 -17.23
CA ALA A 165 3.82 -1.36 -16.75
C ALA A 165 5.01 -1.35 -17.73
N ARG A 166 4.74 -1.39 -19.04
CA ARG A 166 5.78 -1.24 -20.09
C ARG A 166 6.46 0.12 -20.00
N LYS A 167 5.68 1.20 -20.06
CA LYS A 167 6.22 2.57 -19.98
C LYS A 167 6.85 2.90 -18.64
N TRP A 168 6.29 2.40 -17.55
CA TRP A 168 6.83 2.54 -16.21
C TRP A 168 8.21 1.89 -16.10
N SER A 169 8.37 0.68 -16.66
CA SER A 169 9.67 -0.02 -16.72
C SER A 169 10.69 0.69 -17.62
N GLU A 170 10.25 1.32 -18.71
CA GLU A 170 11.12 2.16 -19.56
C GLU A 170 11.57 3.43 -18.82
N PHE A 171 10.65 4.11 -18.12
CA PHE A 171 10.86 5.46 -17.60
C PHE A 171 11.47 5.50 -16.19
N VAL A 172 11.42 4.41 -15.43
CA VAL A 172 11.87 4.41 -14.03
C VAL A 172 13.36 4.70 -13.86
N ARG A 173 14.21 4.18 -14.75
CA ARG A 173 15.66 4.41 -14.69
C ARG A 173 16.02 5.85 -15.04
N PRO A 174 15.56 6.42 -16.17
CA PRO A 174 15.73 7.85 -16.44
C PRO A 174 15.18 8.74 -15.32
N THR A 175 13.99 8.44 -14.80
CA THR A 175 13.36 9.24 -13.72
C THR A 175 14.20 9.22 -12.44
N HIS A 176 14.82 8.08 -12.09
CA HIS A 176 15.72 7.98 -10.95
C HIS A 176 16.93 8.93 -11.05
N LYS A 177 17.39 9.28 -12.26
CA LYS A 177 18.47 10.26 -12.46
C LYS A 177 18.07 11.67 -12.01
N TYR A 178 16.79 12.03 -12.16
CA TYR A 178 16.24 13.34 -11.76
C TYR A 178 15.75 13.36 -10.31
N LYS A 179 15.22 12.23 -9.83
CA LYS A 179 14.71 12.06 -8.47
C LYS A 179 15.30 10.81 -7.83
N PRO A 180 16.59 10.83 -7.42
CA PRO A 180 17.17 9.70 -6.72
C PRO A 180 16.46 9.49 -5.38
N GLY A 181 16.17 8.23 -5.05
CA GLY A 181 15.53 7.85 -3.79
C GLY A 181 14.18 7.15 -3.95
N LEU A 182 13.50 6.95 -2.81
CA LEU A 182 12.39 5.99 -2.70
C LEU A 182 11.16 6.30 -3.58
N LEU A 183 10.98 7.55 -3.99
CA LEU A 183 9.80 7.99 -4.75
C LEU A 183 10.00 7.97 -6.27
N ALA A 184 11.19 7.66 -6.78
CA ALA A 184 11.48 7.69 -8.22
C ALA A 184 10.52 6.79 -9.02
N GLU A 185 10.25 5.59 -8.49
CA GLU A 185 9.30 4.65 -9.09
C GLU A 185 7.91 5.26 -9.25
N MET A 186 7.42 5.96 -8.23
CA MET A 186 6.07 6.51 -8.23
C MET A 186 5.96 7.68 -9.20
N TYR A 187 7.00 8.53 -9.29
CA TYR A 187 7.04 9.57 -10.32
C TYR A 187 7.10 8.98 -11.72
N ALA A 188 7.83 7.89 -11.93
CA ALA A 188 7.87 7.19 -13.21
C ALA A 188 6.49 6.61 -13.59
N TRP A 189 5.71 6.11 -12.61
CA TRP A 189 4.31 5.72 -12.82
C TRP A 189 3.48 6.92 -13.30
N CYS A 190 3.58 8.07 -12.62
CA CYS A 190 2.86 9.29 -12.98
C CYS A 190 3.16 9.71 -14.43
N ILE A 191 4.44 9.70 -14.81
CA ILE A 191 4.91 10.07 -16.15
C ILE A 191 4.43 9.03 -17.19
N ALA A 192 4.50 7.74 -16.89
CA ALA A 192 4.02 6.68 -17.77
C ALA A 192 2.51 6.82 -18.06
N ALA A 193 1.70 7.01 -17.03
CA ALA A 193 0.26 7.24 -17.19
C ALA A 193 -0.04 8.52 -17.99
N ALA A 194 0.68 9.61 -17.72
CA ALA A 194 0.53 10.87 -18.45
C ALA A 194 0.93 10.76 -19.93
N HIS A 195 2.01 10.02 -20.22
CA HIS A 195 2.47 9.71 -21.59
C HIS A 195 1.44 8.88 -22.36
N LEU A 196 0.76 7.96 -21.69
CA LEU A 196 -0.29 7.12 -22.28
C LEU A 196 -1.66 7.82 -22.33
N ASN A 197 -1.77 9.05 -21.84
CA ASN A 197 -3.03 9.78 -21.72
C ASN A 197 -4.08 8.99 -20.89
N LEU A 198 -3.65 8.41 -19.77
CA LEU A 198 -4.47 7.62 -18.83
C LEU A 198 -4.66 8.40 -17.51
N PRO A 199 -5.48 9.47 -17.49
CA PRO A 199 -5.76 10.20 -16.26
C PRO A 199 -6.47 9.29 -15.26
N HIS A 200 -5.99 9.28 -14.02
CA HIS A 200 -6.58 8.44 -12.99
C HIS A 200 -7.78 9.12 -12.33
N THR A 201 -8.77 8.32 -11.96
CA THR A 201 -9.68 8.66 -10.87
C THR A 201 -8.93 8.51 -9.55
N LEU A 202 -8.44 9.62 -9.02
CA LEU A 202 -7.75 9.63 -7.72
C LEU A 202 -8.76 9.68 -6.58
N LEU A 203 -8.69 8.69 -5.69
CA LEU A 203 -9.48 8.62 -4.46
C LEU A 203 -8.56 8.79 -3.26
N ASP A 204 -9.01 9.55 -2.27
CA ASP A 204 -8.21 9.79 -1.08
C ASP A 204 -8.33 8.66 -0.07
N ASN A 205 -9.38 7.86 -0.07
CA ASN A 205 -9.69 6.96 1.04
C ASN A 205 -9.60 5.47 0.71
N PHE A 206 -8.82 5.09 -0.31
CA PHE A 206 -8.48 3.67 -0.43
C PHE A 206 -7.71 3.21 0.80
N MET A 207 -6.83 4.05 1.33
CA MET A 207 -5.99 3.70 2.47
C MET A 207 -6.00 4.74 3.60
N VAL A 208 -5.54 4.28 4.77
CA VAL A 208 -5.08 5.11 5.88
C VAL A 208 -3.65 4.71 6.24
N SER A 209 -2.82 5.71 6.50
CA SER A 209 -1.37 5.56 6.71
C SER A 209 -0.83 6.58 7.70
N ASN A 210 -0.94 7.86 7.35
CA ASN A 210 -0.42 8.95 8.16
C ASN A 210 -1.56 9.57 8.96
N ALA A 211 -1.66 9.23 10.25
CA ALA A 211 -2.73 9.72 11.12
C ALA A 211 -2.75 11.25 11.29
N ASP A 212 -1.65 11.96 11.00
CA ASP A 212 -1.61 13.43 10.99
C ASP A 212 -2.21 14.04 9.71
N SER A 213 -2.49 13.23 8.70
CA SER A 213 -3.06 13.68 7.42
C SER A 213 -4.51 14.14 7.59
N SER A 214 -4.84 15.25 6.92
CA SER A 214 -6.22 15.68 6.68
C SER A 214 -6.85 15.04 5.45
N ALA A 215 -6.05 14.37 4.62
CA ALA A 215 -6.48 13.51 3.51
C ALA A 215 -6.69 12.07 4.03
N GLU A 216 -6.61 11.09 3.14
CA GLU A 216 -6.80 9.66 3.47
C GLU A 216 -8.23 9.31 3.92
N GLY A 217 -8.45 8.03 4.24
CA GLY A 217 -9.73 7.54 4.76
C GLY A 217 -10.01 7.88 6.22
N TRP A 218 -9.26 8.79 6.84
CA TRP A 218 -9.36 9.01 8.29
C TRP A 218 -10.70 9.52 8.78
N LYS A 219 -11.49 10.20 7.94
CA LYS A 219 -12.85 10.63 8.34
C LYS A 219 -13.76 9.43 8.65
N LEU A 220 -13.53 8.31 7.97
CA LEU A 220 -14.23 7.05 8.22
C LEU A 220 -13.85 6.49 9.58
N VAL A 221 -12.55 6.43 9.87
CA VAL A 221 -12.02 5.99 11.17
C VAL A 221 -12.46 6.92 12.31
N ASP A 222 -12.50 8.23 12.06
CA ASP A 222 -12.94 9.22 13.03
C ASP A 222 -14.42 9.03 13.42
N ALA A 223 -15.25 8.44 12.54
CA ALA A 223 -16.68 8.19 12.77
C ALA A 223 -16.98 6.93 13.59
N ILE A 224 -16.02 5.99 13.69
CA ILE A 224 -16.12 4.76 14.48
C ILE A 224 -16.46 5.07 15.96
N PRO A 225 -17.51 4.51 16.56
CA PRO A 225 -17.75 4.67 17.99
C PRO A 225 -16.60 4.13 18.84
N ALA A 226 -16.36 4.72 20.01
CA ALA A 226 -15.44 4.13 20.98
C ALA A 226 -16.04 2.84 21.57
N PRO A 227 -15.23 1.82 21.94
CA PRO A 227 -13.77 1.76 21.84
C PRO A 227 -13.22 1.52 20.43
N SER A 228 -12.16 2.24 20.06
CA SER A 228 -11.53 2.21 18.72
C SER A 228 -10.90 0.88 18.28
N CYS A 229 -10.78 -0.09 19.19
CA CYS A 229 -10.15 -1.39 18.94
C CYS A 229 -11.13 -2.58 18.91
N LEU A 230 -12.44 -2.33 18.99
CA LEU A 230 -13.42 -3.40 18.89
C LEU A 230 -13.54 -3.95 17.47
N GLU A 231 -13.94 -5.21 17.37
CA GLU A 231 -14.39 -5.79 16.11
C GLU A 231 -15.70 -5.10 15.72
N GLU A 232 -15.68 -4.34 14.63
CA GLU A 232 -16.88 -3.71 14.11
C GLU A 232 -17.67 -4.68 13.24
N ASP A 233 -18.97 -4.77 13.52
CA ASP A 233 -19.97 -4.95 12.48
C ASP A 233 -19.95 -3.68 11.59
N GLY A 234 -19.89 -3.81 10.27
CA GLY A 234 -19.94 -2.64 9.36
C GLY A 234 -18.66 -2.35 8.57
N TRP A 235 -17.98 -3.39 8.08
CA TRP A 235 -16.76 -3.27 7.26
C TRP A 235 -16.96 -2.38 6.01
N GLU A 236 -18.21 -2.20 5.57
CA GLU A 236 -18.62 -1.30 4.48
C GLU A 236 -18.34 0.18 4.74
N GLU A 237 -17.97 0.56 5.96
CA GLU A 237 -17.62 1.94 6.31
C GLU A 237 -16.12 2.18 6.53
N LEU A 238 -15.28 1.14 6.47
CA LEU A 238 -13.82 1.28 6.63
C LEU A 238 -13.11 1.69 5.33
N PRO A 239 -11.92 2.32 5.41
CA PRO A 239 -10.99 2.35 4.28
C PRO A 239 -10.70 0.92 3.80
N TRP A 240 -10.30 0.74 2.54
CA TRP A 240 -9.98 -0.61 2.04
C TRP A 240 -8.68 -1.16 2.62
N PHE A 241 -7.70 -0.29 2.79
CA PHE A 241 -6.35 -0.66 3.14
C PHE A 241 -5.85 0.09 4.37
N LEU A 242 -5.06 -0.60 5.18
CA LEU A 242 -4.15 0.00 6.15
C LEU A 242 -2.74 -0.07 5.56
N HIS A 243 -2.12 1.08 5.30
CA HIS A 243 -0.72 1.18 4.89
C HIS A 243 0.15 1.48 6.12
N PHE A 244 0.88 0.49 6.63
CA PHE A 244 1.61 0.61 7.89
C PHE A 244 3.06 1.09 7.71
N CYS A 245 3.28 2.03 6.79
CA CYS A 245 4.62 2.55 6.52
C CYS A 245 5.15 3.50 7.60
N GLN A 246 4.26 4.09 8.41
CA GLN A 246 4.60 5.04 9.47
C GLN A 246 4.95 4.34 10.79
N PHE A 247 5.70 5.04 11.64
CA PHE A 247 5.86 4.63 13.02
C PHE A 247 4.69 5.13 13.87
N VAL A 248 3.80 4.23 14.23
CA VAL A 248 2.63 4.51 15.06
C VAL A 248 2.90 4.14 16.51
N ARG A 249 2.46 4.97 17.46
CA ARG A 249 2.60 4.71 18.91
C ARG A 249 1.44 5.31 19.70
N VAL A 250 0.85 4.54 20.59
CA VAL A 250 -0.12 5.00 21.59
C VAL A 250 -0.06 4.07 22.81
N GLY A 251 -0.12 4.65 24.01
CA GLY A 251 0.22 3.97 25.26
C GLY A 251 1.63 3.38 25.22
N GLU A 252 1.73 2.11 25.63
CA GLU A 252 2.94 1.29 25.52
C GLU A 252 3.07 0.56 24.17
N PHE A 253 2.07 0.67 23.30
CA PHE A 253 2.02 -0.06 22.03
C PHE A 253 2.64 0.76 20.91
N ALA A 254 3.29 0.06 19.99
CA ALA A 254 4.04 0.67 18.92
C ALA A 254 4.02 -0.25 17.69
N ILE A 255 3.92 0.31 16.48
CA ILE A 255 4.11 -0.44 15.24
C ILE A 255 5.14 0.23 14.37
N HIS A 256 6.10 -0.57 13.91
CA HIS A 256 7.02 -0.16 12.87
C HIS A 256 7.40 -1.36 12.01
N LYS A 257 7.27 -1.25 10.69
CA LYS A 257 7.50 -2.37 9.76
C LYS A 257 8.87 -3.05 9.91
N ARG A 258 9.90 -2.31 10.31
CA ARG A 258 11.25 -2.88 10.54
C ARG A 258 11.44 -3.55 11.89
N LYS A 259 10.41 -3.55 12.74
CA LYS A 259 10.41 -4.12 14.10
C LYS A 259 9.51 -5.35 14.22
N ILE A 260 8.86 -5.77 13.14
CA ILE A 260 8.13 -7.04 13.08
C ILE A 260 9.16 -8.18 13.17
N PRO A 261 8.98 -9.17 14.07
CA PRO A 261 9.89 -10.30 14.18
C PRO A 261 9.91 -11.09 12.89
N ARG A 262 11.11 -11.48 12.46
CA ARG A 262 11.27 -12.27 11.22
C ARG A 262 10.74 -13.70 11.35
N ASP A 263 10.56 -14.14 12.58
CA ASP A 263 10.14 -15.47 13.02
C ASP A 263 8.70 -15.49 13.54
N ILE A 264 7.92 -14.42 13.35
CA ILE A 264 6.52 -14.35 13.80
C ILE A 264 5.64 -15.48 13.23
N PHE A 265 6.02 -16.03 12.08
CA PHE A 265 5.41 -17.21 11.46
C PHE A 265 6.25 -18.47 11.69
N THR A 266 6.45 -18.83 12.95
CA THR A 266 7.05 -20.11 13.39
C THR A 266 6.15 -20.77 14.43
N CYS A 267 6.43 -22.03 14.77
CA CYS A 267 5.64 -22.75 15.75
C CYS A 267 5.92 -22.25 17.18
N GLU A 268 7.14 -21.83 17.45
CA GLU A 268 7.65 -21.48 18.77
C GLU A 268 7.40 -20.01 19.15
N SER A 269 7.38 -19.10 18.17
CA SER A 269 7.25 -17.67 18.47
C SER A 269 5.84 -17.33 18.97
N PRO A 270 5.71 -16.52 20.04
CA PRO A 270 4.42 -16.06 20.52
C PRO A 270 3.75 -15.12 19.49
N MET A 271 2.43 -15.01 19.58
CA MET A 271 1.65 -14.03 18.83
C MET A 271 1.81 -12.62 19.42
N LEU A 272 1.43 -11.60 18.65
CA LEU A 272 1.42 -10.23 19.11
C LEU A 272 0.49 -10.07 20.32
N MET A 273 0.91 -9.27 21.29
CA MET A 273 0.06 -8.89 22.41
C MET A 273 -1.13 -8.07 21.93
N ASP A 274 -2.33 -8.46 22.37
CA ASP A 274 -3.54 -7.70 22.07
C ASP A 274 -3.50 -6.34 22.79
N PRO A 275 -3.74 -5.24 22.07
CA PRO A 275 -3.96 -3.94 22.69
C PRO A 275 -5.26 -3.94 23.51
N PRO A 276 -5.33 -3.14 24.59
CA PRO A 276 -6.58 -2.97 25.32
C PRO A 276 -7.63 -2.34 24.40
N PRO A 277 -8.93 -2.70 24.52
CA PRO A 277 -9.97 -2.18 23.64
C PRO A 277 -10.08 -0.64 23.63
N ASP A 278 -9.76 -0.02 24.76
CA ASP A 278 -9.81 1.42 25.03
C ASP A 278 -8.44 2.12 24.88
N LEU A 279 -7.55 1.55 24.07
CA LEU A 279 -6.18 2.06 23.88
C LEU A 279 -6.13 3.55 23.51
N GLY A 280 -7.04 4.00 22.65
CA GLY A 280 -7.09 5.39 22.19
C GLY A 280 -7.69 6.36 23.21
N GLU A 281 -8.40 5.83 24.20
CA GLU A 281 -9.20 6.58 25.16
C GLU A 281 -8.49 6.69 26.52
N ASN A 282 -8.02 5.57 27.06
CA ASN A 282 -7.43 5.49 28.40
C ASN A 282 -5.91 5.63 28.41
N TYR A 283 -5.27 5.60 27.23
CA TYR A 283 -3.83 5.76 27.09
C TYR A 283 -3.45 6.79 26.00
N PRO A 284 -3.98 8.03 26.07
CA PRO A 284 -3.82 9.04 25.03
C PRO A 284 -2.42 9.70 25.08
N TYR A 285 -1.37 8.90 25.18
CA TYR A 285 0.02 9.34 25.17
C TYR A 285 0.85 8.44 24.27
N LYS A 286 2.05 8.87 23.91
CA LYS A 286 3.09 8.00 23.36
C LYS A 286 4.33 8.05 24.23
N THR A 287 4.83 6.89 24.63
CA THR A 287 6.09 6.82 25.37
C THR A 287 7.27 7.17 24.45
N GLN A 288 8.07 8.14 24.87
CA GLN A 288 9.27 8.63 24.17
C GLN A 288 10.54 8.34 24.97
N GLY A 289 11.70 8.40 24.31
CA GLY A 289 13.00 8.27 24.96
C GLY A 289 13.70 6.94 24.73
N ASP A 290 14.94 6.88 25.22
CA ASP A 290 15.79 5.70 25.16
C ASP A 290 15.23 4.60 26.08
N ILE A 291 15.20 3.39 25.55
CA ILE A 291 14.60 2.23 26.20
C ILE A 291 15.54 1.65 27.26
N SER A 292 16.82 2.03 27.23
CA SER A 292 17.76 1.76 28.33
C SER A 292 17.43 2.56 29.59
N LYS A 293 16.59 3.61 29.50
CA LYS A 293 16.21 4.43 30.64
C LYS A 293 15.00 3.83 31.35
N LYS A 294 15.10 3.70 32.67
CA LYS A 294 14.00 3.25 33.56
C LYS A 294 12.77 4.15 33.46
N GLU A 295 12.97 5.45 33.30
CA GLU A 295 11.90 6.43 33.14
C GLU A 295 11.92 6.98 31.71
N ARG A 296 10.77 6.91 31.07
CA ARG A 296 10.55 7.35 29.70
C ARG A 296 9.44 8.40 29.71
N PRO A 297 9.69 9.64 29.22
CA PRO A 297 8.65 10.65 29.20
C PRO A 297 7.50 10.23 28.30
N ASN A 298 6.27 10.47 28.77
CA ASN A 298 5.08 10.37 27.94
C ASN A 298 4.84 11.70 27.25
N LEU A 299 4.55 11.65 25.95
CA LEU A 299 4.05 12.79 25.20
C LEU A 299 2.55 12.59 24.99
N GLU A 300 1.75 13.46 25.60
CA GLU A 300 0.31 13.46 25.42
C GLU A 300 -0.07 13.62 23.93
N LEU A 301 -1.05 12.85 23.52
CA LEU A 301 -1.68 12.88 22.21
C LEU A 301 -3.04 13.57 22.37
N ASN A 302 -3.44 14.35 21.36
CA ASN A 302 -4.83 14.76 21.33
C ASN A 302 -5.74 13.51 21.12
N PRO A 303 -6.99 13.52 21.62
CA PRO A 303 -7.86 12.35 21.58
C PRO A 303 -8.07 11.77 20.18
N LYS A 304 -8.13 12.65 19.16
CA LYS A 304 -8.29 12.25 17.76
C LYS A 304 -7.09 11.45 17.26
N MET A 305 -5.88 11.89 17.57
CA MET A 305 -4.64 11.19 17.21
C MET A 305 -4.49 9.88 17.97
N ALA A 306 -4.80 9.87 19.27
CA ALA A 306 -4.78 8.65 20.08
C ALA A 306 -5.71 7.58 19.49
N LYS A 307 -6.93 7.97 19.13
CA LYS A 307 -7.90 7.10 18.43
C LYS A 307 -7.36 6.56 17.09
N ARG A 308 -6.83 7.42 16.23
CA ARG A 308 -6.30 7.01 14.91
C ARG A 308 -5.12 6.04 15.05
N TYR A 309 -4.20 6.32 15.96
CA TYR A 309 -3.08 5.42 16.24
C TYR A 309 -3.55 4.09 16.86
N ALA A 310 -4.51 4.13 17.79
CA ALA A 310 -5.10 2.92 18.36
C ALA A 310 -5.75 2.06 17.26
N PHE A 311 -6.53 2.66 16.35
CA PHE A 311 -7.13 1.95 15.22
C PHE A 311 -6.07 1.22 14.36
N GLN A 312 -4.96 1.88 14.01
CA GLN A 312 -3.88 1.24 13.25
C GLN A 312 -3.25 0.09 14.03
N ILE A 313 -3.01 0.29 15.34
CA ILE A 313 -2.42 -0.73 16.21
C ILE A 313 -3.31 -1.97 16.29
N CYS A 314 -4.59 -1.76 16.59
CA CYS A 314 -5.55 -2.82 16.77
C CYS A 314 -5.82 -3.57 15.46
N SER A 315 -5.96 -2.84 14.35
CA SER A 315 -6.13 -3.45 13.02
C SER A 315 -4.93 -4.29 12.60
N PHE A 316 -3.71 -3.77 12.74
CA PHE A 316 -2.49 -4.51 12.41
C PHE A 316 -2.32 -5.74 13.29
N THR A 317 -2.49 -5.59 14.61
CA THR A 317 -2.35 -6.70 15.56
C THR A 317 -3.31 -7.82 15.22
N ARG A 318 -4.58 -7.49 14.94
CA ARG A 318 -5.60 -8.46 14.52
C ARG A 318 -5.20 -9.21 13.25
N VAL A 319 -4.81 -8.48 12.18
CA VAL A 319 -4.45 -9.10 10.90
C VAL A 319 -3.25 -10.03 11.04
N VAL A 320 -2.20 -9.60 11.74
CA VAL A 320 -0.99 -10.40 11.91
C VAL A 320 -1.23 -11.60 12.83
N ASN A 321 -1.99 -11.43 13.93
CA ASN A 321 -2.36 -12.55 14.79
C ASN A 321 -3.23 -13.57 14.06
N ALA A 322 -4.20 -13.15 13.26
CA ALA A 322 -5.01 -14.06 12.45
C ALA A 322 -4.15 -14.86 11.45
N ALA A 323 -3.17 -14.21 10.80
CA ALA A 323 -2.23 -14.88 9.91
C ALA A 323 -1.32 -15.86 10.65
N ALA A 324 -0.80 -15.49 11.83
CA ALA A 324 0.06 -16.33 12.66
C ALA A 324 -0.70 -17.54 13.19
N GLU A 325 -1.94 -17.34 13.66
CA GLU A 325 -2.81 -18.40 14.12
C GLU A 325 -3.16 -19.38 12.98
N TYR A 326 -3.47 -18.88 11.78
CA TYR A 326 -3.70 -19.71 10.61
C TYR A 326 -2.47 -20.55 10.27
N PHE A 327 -1.29 -19.93 10.21
CA PHE A 327 -0.03 -20.64 9.96
C PHE A 327 0.19 -21.76 10.98
N LYS A 328 0.06 -21.46 12.27
CA LYS A 328 0.24 -22.43 13.36
C LYS A 328 -0.74 -23.60 13.25
N LYS A 329 -2.02 -23.34 12.96
CA LYS A 329 -3.04 -24.39 12.79
C LYS A 329 -2.74 -25.33 11.61
N GLN A 330 -2.13 -24.83 10.54
CA GLN A 330 -1.87 -25.62 9.33
C GLN A 330 -0.52 -26.34 9.35
N HIS A 331 0.48 -25.78 10.02
CA HIS A 331 1.87 -26.22 9.88
C HIS A 331 2.52 -26.68 11.19
N CYS A 332 1.89 -26.42 12.33
CA CYS A 332 2.46 -26.77 13.64
C CYS A 332 1.69 -27.91 14.31
N GLY A 333 2.40 -28.63 15.18
CA GLY A 333 1.81 -29.66 16.04
C GLY A 333 1.00 -29.08 17.22
N PRO A 334 0.54 -29.93 18.14
CA PRO A 334 -0.21 -29.50 19.32
C PRO A 334 0.58 -28.55 20.25
N ASP A 335 1.91 -28.55 20.15
CA ASP A 335 2.81 -27.73 20.96
C ASP A 335 3.04 -26.31 20.40
N ALA A 336 2.28 -25.89 19.39
CA ALA A 336 2.41 -24.54 18.82
C ALA A 336 2.12 -23.45 19.88
N ASN A 337 2.96 -22.43 19.91
CA ASN A 337 2.81 -21.31 20.84
C ASN A 337 1.71 -20.35 20.38
N TYR A 338 0.54 -20.40 21.02
CA TYR A 338 -0.58 -19.48 20.80
C TYR A 338 -0.64 -18.32 21.80
N GLU A 339 0.38 -18.16 22.64
CA GLU A 339 0.41 -17.10 23.65
C GLU A 339 0.52 -15.72 22.98
N ARG A 340 -0.36 -14.79 23.36
CA ARG A 340 -0.39 -13.40 22.87
C ARG A 340 0.44 -12.50 23.77
N THR A 341 1.73 -12.79 23.88
CA THR A 341 2.63 -12.12 24.83
C THR A 341 3.68 -11.24 24.17
N TRP A 342 3.82 -11.28 22.84
CA TRP A 342 4.83 -10.48 22.18
C TRP A 342 4.41 -9.01 22.12
N LYS A 343 4.92 -8.22 23.06
CA LYS A 343 4.86 -6.77 22.96
C LYS A 343 5.74 -6.33 21.80
N GLN A 344 5.19 -5.57 20.86
CA GLN A 344 5.97 -4.80 19.91
C GLN A 344 6.83 -3.82 20.68
N SER A 345 8.00 -4.29 21.09
CA SER A 345 8.87 -3.52 21.95
C SER A 345 9.38 -2.32 21.17
N LEU A 346 9.54 -1.20 21.87
CA LEU A 346 10.14 0.00 21.32
C LEU A 346 11.59 -0.21 20.83
N HIS A 347 12.22 -1.38 21.11
CA HIS A 347 13.62 -1.75 20.86
C HIS A 347 14.00 -1.75 19.39
#